data_AF-A0A527HRV4-F1
#
_entry.id   AF-A0A527HRV4-F1
#
_cell.length_a   1.000
_cell.length_b   1.000
_cell.length_c   1.000
_cell.angle_alpha   90.00
_cell.angle_beta   90.00
_cell.angle_gamma   90.00
#
_symmetry.space_group_name_H-M   'P 1'
#
loop_
_entity.id
_entity.type
_entity.pdbx_description
1 polymer ?
#
loop_
_entity_poly.entity_id
_entity_poly.type
_entity_poly.pdbx_seq_one_letter_code
_entity_poly.pdbx_strand_id
1 'polypeptide(L)' 'MSDIERESMEFDVVIVGAGPAGLAAAIRLKQVNPELSVVVLE' A
#
# COMPACT_ATOMS: atom_id res chain seq x y z
N MET A 1 -32.03 4.13 4.18
CA MET A 1 -30.88 4.24 3.26
C MET A 1 -30.11 2.97 3.45
N SER A 2 -29.92 2.16 2.41
CA SER A 2 -29.09 0.96 2.50
C SER A 2 -27.65 1.41 2.75
N ASP A 3 -27.09 1.09 3.91
CA ASP A 3 -25.69 1.33 4.20
C ASP A 3 -24.83 0.52 3.23
N ILE A 4 -24.01 1.22 2.45
CA ILE A 4 -23.02 0.59 1.56
C ILE A 4 -21.83 0.23 2.43
N GLU A 5 -21.72 -1.04 2.78
CA GLU A 5 -20.58 -1.57 3.51
C GLU A 5 -19.38 -1.67 2.57
N ARG A 6 -18.26 -1.03 2.92
CA ARG A 6 -17.02 -1.05 2.12
C ARG A 6 -16.05 -2.04 2.74
N GLU A 7 -15.45 -2.88 1.90
CA GLU A 7 -14.36 -3.74 2.33
C GLU A 7 -13.14 -2.90 2.76
N SER A 8 -12.48 -3.32 3.83
CA SER A 8 -11.29 -2.66 4.39
C SER A 8 -10.21 -3.69 4.68
N MET A 9 -8.94 -3.28 4.53
CA MET A 9 -7.76 -4.11 4.75
C MET A 9 -6.70 -3.28 5.47
N GLU A 10 -5.94 -3.90 6.37
CA GLU A 10 -4.89 -3.24 7.14
C GLU A 10 -3.51 -3.40 6.47
N PHE A 11 -2.80 -2.28 6.35
CA PHE A 11 -1.42 -2.21 5.85
C PHE A 11 -0.65 -1.16 6.66
N ASP A 12 0.66 -1.35 6.82
CA ASP A 12 1.52 -0.36 7.47
C ASP A 12 1.74 0.85 6.55
N VAL A 13 1.82 0.61 5.24
CA VAL A 13 2.01 1.65 4.23
C VAL A 13 1.15 1.36 2.99
N VAL A 14 0.39 2.37 2.56
CA VAL A 14 -0.37 2.38 1.29
C VAL A 14 0.29 3.37 0.35
N ILE A 15 0.68 2.92 -0.84
CA ILE A 15 1.23 3.76 -1.92
C ILE A 15 0.20 3.84 -3.04
N VAL A 16 -0.16 5.06 -3.45
CA VAL A 16 -1.06 5.30 -4.58
C VAL A 16 -0.25 5.77 -5.78
N GLY A 17 -0.30 4.98 -6.85
CA GLY A 17 0.47 5.15 -8.08
C GLY A 17 1.61 4.13 -8.19
N ALA A 18 1.50 3.19 -9.12
CA ALA A 18 2.50 2.16 -9.44
C ALA A 18 3.59 2.61 -10.44
N GLY A 19 3.82 3.92 -10.55
CA GLY A 19 4.90 4.48 -11.36
C GLY A 19 6.29 4.23 -10.75
N PRO A 20 7.38 4.68 -11.42
CA PRO A 20 8.74 4.46 -10.95
C PRO A 20 8.99 4.96 -9.53
N ALA A 21 8.39 6.10 -9.15
CA ALA A 21 8.49 6.65 -7.80
C ALA A 21 7.81 5.75 -6.75
N GLY A 22 6.60 5.26 -7.02
CA GLY A 22 5.84 4.42 -6.09
C GLY A 22 6.50 3.05 -5.89
N LEU A 23 6.95 2.44 -6.99
CA LEU A 23 7.67 1.16 -6.92
C LEU A 23 9.04 1.31 -6.24
N ALA A 24 9.80 2.37 -6.53
CA ALA A 24 11.07 2.62 -5.85
C ALA A 24 10.88 2.82 -4.34
N ALA A 25 9.82 3.52 -3.93
CA ALA A 25 9.46 3.68 -2.53
C ALA A 25 9.09 2.33 -1.87
N ALA A 26 8.23 1.54 -2.51
CA ALA A 26 7.82 0.22 -2.00
C ALA A 26 9.03 -0.72 -1.81
N ILE A 27 9.90 -0.80 -2.83
CA ILE A 27 11.13 -1.60 -2.79
C ILE A 27 12.03 -1.12 -1.65
N ARG A 28 12.25 0.19 -1.53
CA ARG A 28 13.15 0.72 -0.50
C ARG A 28 12.60 0.49 0.91
N LEU A 29 11.30 0.60 1.11
CA LEU A 29 10.64 0.31 2.40
C LEU A 29 10.88 -1.14 2.82
N LYS A 30 10.68 -2.11 1.92
CA LYS A 30 10.94 -3.52 2.19
C LYS A 30 12.42 -3.85 2.41
N GLN A 31 13.36 -3.10 1.81
CA GLN A 31 14.79 -3.25 2.11
C GLN A 31 15.16 -2.74 3.50
N VAL A 32 14.53 -1.66 3.97
CA VAL A 32 14.79 -1.07 5.29
C VAL A 32 14.14 -1.91 6.39
N ASN A 33 12.91 -2.36 6.16
CA ASN A 33 12.19 -3.23 7.08
C ASN A 33 11.34 -4.25 6.28
N PRO A 34 11.82 -5.51 6.16
CA PRO A 34 11.12 -6.57 5.45
C PRO A 34 9.72 -6.88 6.00
N GLU A 35 9.50 -6.63 7.30
CA GLU A 35 8.25 -6.96 7.98
C GLU A 35 7.10 -5.98 7.69
N LEU A 36 7.38 -4.79 7.14
CA LEU A 36 6.35 -3.81 6.80
C LEU A 36 5.35 -4.37 5.78
N SER A 37 4.07 -4.40 6.10
CA SER A 37 3.00 -4.69 5.14
C SER A 37 2.81 -3.47 4.23
N VAL A 38 3.22 -3.58 2.96
CA VAL A 38 3.16 -2.49 1.96
C VAL A 38 2.24 -2.90 0.82
N VAL A 39 1.26 -2.05 0.48
CA VAL A 39 0.41 -2.21 -0.70
C VAL A 39 0.62 -1.05 -1.68
N VAL A 40 0.63 -1.37 -2.98
CA VAL A 40 0.69 -0.39 -4.06
C VAL A 40 -0.61 -0.48 -4.85
N LEU A 41 -1.29 0.65 -5.01
CA LEU A 41 -2.48 0.81 -5.84
C LEU A 41 -2.08 1.51 -7.14
N GLU A 42 -2.62 1.06 -8.27
CA GLU A 42 -2.44 1.69 -9.59
C GLU A 42 -3.64 2.57 -9.95
#